data_AF-A0A1C5QU03-F1
#
_entry.id   AF-A0A1C5QU03-F1
#
_cell.length_a   1.000
_cell.length_b   1.000
_cell.length_c   1.000
_cell.angle_alpha   90.00
_cell.angle_beta   90.00
_cell.angle_gamma   90.00
#
_symmetry.space_group_name_H-M   'P 1'
#
loop_
_entity.id
_entity.type
_entity.pdbx_description
1 polymer ?
#
loop_
_entity_poly.entity_id
_entity_poly.type
_entity_poly.pdbx_seq_one_letter_code
_entity_poly.pdbx_strand_id
1 'polypeptide(L)'
;MGFFDALVKSDINRTRSEKMYDDALKLFNSAQLQNETLPPALKAEVEGGEDCDVLSQGSGRFGHDMGNPIPVNGPFGEMTYLSRLRLRSTGSMVFFHKVETIGRVDKFELVNVSGKVVDYLYLDMYHPRASRRYPEGYTLEKEAVFPRGVTTTVPDFPAGLYKLIKKEAKQRLGVDVAEKESDRIDVEQAQASIRELRKL
;
A
#
# COMPACT_ATOMS: atom_id res chain seq x y z
N MET A 1 -34.99 9.01 -29.48
CA MET A 1 -33.55 9.28 -29.33
C MET A 1 -33.27 9.40 -27.84
N GLY A 2 -32.81 8.42 -27.06
CA GLY A 2 -32.15 7.15 -27.32
C GLY A 2 -31.15 7.05 -26.17
N PHE A 3 -31.41 6.25 -25.13
CA PHE A 3 -30.59 6.14 -23.92
C PHE A 3 -29.09 5.90 -24.22
N PHE A 4 -28.79 5.30 -25.36
CA PHE A 4 -27.43 5.15 -25.90
C PHE A 4 -26.73 6.47 -26.25
N ASP A 5 -27.44 7.49 -26.74
CA ASP A 5 -26.86 8.79 -27.09
C ASP A 5 -26.49 9.60 -25.83
N ALA A 6 -27.23 9.40 -24.73
CA ALA A 6 -26.93 9.99 -23.42
C ALA A 6 -25.75 9.27 -22.73
N LEU A 7 -25.68 7.94 -22.83
CA LEU A 7 -24.55 7.16 -22.33
C LEU A 7 -23.26 7.52 -23.08
N VAL A 8 -23.31 7.58 -24.41
CA VAL A 8 -22.17 7.97 -25.27
C VAL A 8 -21.77 9.42 -25.03
N LYS A 9 -22.71 10.37 -24.86
CA LYS A 9 -22.39 11.76 -24.47
C LYS A 9 -21.77 11.88 -23.08
N SER A 10 -22.18 11.04 -22.12
CA SER A 10 -21.59 11.04 -20.77
C SER A 10 -20.13 10.54 -20.77
N ASP A 11 -19.80 9.58 -21.63
CA ASP A 11 -18.44 9.08 -21.84
C ASP A 11 -17.53 10.05 -22.62
N ILE A 12 -18.14 10.87 -23.49
CA ILE A 12 -17.45 11.91 -24.28
C ILE A 12 -17.11 13.14 -23.42
N ASN A 13 -17.90 13.45 -22.37
CA ASN A 13 -17.70 14.63 -21.52
C ASN A 13 -16.75 14.43 -20.32
N ARG A 14 -16.24 13.21 -20.09
CA ARG A 14 -15.18 13.01 -19.09
C ARG A 14 -13.89 13.66 -19.60
N THR A 15 -13.39 14.63 -18.84
CA THR A 15 -12.10 15.24 -19.13
C THR A 15 -11.00 14.18 -19.12
N ARG A 16 -9.97 14.36 -19.94
CA ARG A 16 -8.81 13.45 -19.99
C ARG A 16 -8.24 13.17 -18.58
N SER A 17 -8.29 14.17 -17.71
CA SER A 17 -7.84 14.09 -16.31
C SER A 17 -8.71 13.15 -15.47
N GLU A 18 -10.03 13.23 -15.55
CA GLU A 18 -10.94 12.33 -14.80
C GLU A 18 -10.74 10.87 -15.20
N LYS A 19 -10.59 10.59 -16.49
CA LYS A 19 -10.29 9.23 -16.98
C LYS A 19 -8.98 8.70 -16.39
N MET A 20 -7.94 9.53 -16.33
CA MET A 20 -6.66 9.14 -15.71
C MET A 20 -6.81 8.80 -14.22
N TYR A 21 -7.59 9.56 -13.45
CA TYR A 21 -7.83 9.25 -12.04
C TYR A 21 -8.67 7.99 -11.86
N ASP A 22 -9.70 7.79 -12.67
CA ASP A 22 -10.52 6.58 -12.64
C ASP A 22 -9.69 5.33 -12.96
N ASP A 23 -8.82 5.40 -13.97
CA ASP A 23 -7.96 4.29 -14.36
C ASP A 23 -6.89 4.01 -13.31
N ALA A 24 -6.32 5.06 -12.70
CA ALA A 24 -5.43 4.91 -11.55
C ALA A 24 -6.13 4.25 -10.35
N LEU A 25 -7.37 4.64 -10.05
CA LEU A 25 -8.16 4.04 -8.96
C LEU A 25 -8.48 2.57 -9.23
N LYS A 26 -8.85 2.22 -10.47
CA LYS A 26 -9.07 0.83 -10.88
C LYS A 26 -7.81 0.00 -10.77
N LEU A 27 -6.68 0.50 -11.28
CA LEU A 27 -5.38 -0.17 -11.17
C LEU A 27 -5.00 -0.36 -9.70
N PHE A 28 -5.18 0.66 -8.87
CA PHE A 28 -4.82 0.60 -7.46
C PHE A 28 -5.66 -0.39 -6.64
N ASN A 29 -6.81 -0.83 -7.14
CA ASN A 29 -7.73 -1.75 -6.45
C ASN A 29 -7.98 -3.08 -7.18
N SER A 30 -7.26 -3.39 -8.25
CA SER A 30 -7.42 -4.65 -9.01
C SER A 30 -6.11 -5.42 -9.08
N ALA A 31 -6.05 -6.57 -8.38
CA ALA A 31 -4.89 -7.45 -8.42
C ALA A 31 -4.55 -7.91 -9.85
N GLN A 32 -5.57 -8.19 -10.66
CA GLN A 32 -5.38 -8.57 -12.06
C GLN A 32 -4.68 -7.46 -12.85
N LEU A 33 -5.20 -6.23 -12.79
CA LEU A 33 -4.58 -5.10 -13.50
C LEU A 33 -3.17 -4.83 -12.99
N GLN A 34 -2.93 -4.96 -11.69
CA GLN A 34 -1.60 -4.81 -11.11
C GLN A 34 -0.63 -5.85 -11.65
N ASN A 35 -1.05 -7.12 -11.71
CA ASN A 35 -0.22 -8.21 -12.22
C ASN A 35 0.12 -8.04 -13.71
N GLU A 36 -0.78 -7.44 -14.49
CA GLU A 36 -0.53 -7.08 -15.89
C GLU A 36 0.53 -5.99 -16.07
N THR A 37 0.77 -5.16 -15.04
CA THR A 37 1.86 -4.15 -15.06
C THR A 37 3.23 -4.70 -14.66
N LEU A 38 3.30 -5.94 -14.16
CA LEU A 38 4.55 -6.53 -13.68
C LEU A 38 5.46 -6.96 -14.85
N PRO A 39 6.80 -6.88 -14.68
CA PRO A 39 7.73 -7.51 -15.61
C PRO A 39 7.46 -9.02 -15.74
N PRO A 40 7.63 -9.64 -16.93
CA PRO A 40 7.23 -11.04 -17.16
C PRO A 40 7.77 -12.06 -16.15
N ALA A 41 9.03 -11.92 -15.73
CA ALA A 41 9.64 -12.80 -14.74
C ALA A 41 8.95 -12.69 -13.36
N LEU A 42 8.73 -11.45 -12.89
CA LEU A 42 8.05 -11.22 -11.61
C LEU A 42 6.57 -11.61 -11.67
N LYS A 43 5.90 -11.38 -12.81
CA LYS A 43 4.53 -11.81 -13.05
C LYS A 43 4.40 -13.34 -12.89
N ALA A 44 5.30 -14.10 -13.49
CA ALA A 44 5.29 -15.56 -13.38
C ALA A 44 5.50 -16.04 -11.93
N GLU A 45 6.37 -15.39 -11.16
CA GLU A 45 6.54 -15.71 -9.73
C GLU A 45 5.28 -15.39 -8.91
N VAL A 46 4.68 -14.23 -9.14
CA VAL A 46 3.44 -13.79 -8.48
C VAL A 46 2.27 -14.71 -8.80
N GLU A 47 2.08 -15.07 -10.07
CA GLU A 47 1.00 -15.96 -10.51
C GLU A 47 1.23 -17.42 -10.11
N GLY A 48 2.48 -17.84 -9.93
CA GLY A 48 2.85 -19.17 -9.43
C GLY A 48 2.81 -19.31 -7.90
N GLY A 49 2.62 -18.20 -7.17
CA GLY A 49 2.53 -18.17 -5.72
C GLY A 49 1.25 -18.77 -5.15
N GLU A 50 1.25 -19.05 -3.84
CA GLU A 50 0.07 -19.58 -3.14
C GLU A 50 -1.05 -18.52 -3.08
N ASP A 51 -2.24 -18.84 -3.62
CA ASP A 51 -3.45 -18.01 -3.42
C ASP A 51 -4.03 -18.23 -2.02
N CYS A 52 -3.54 -17.45 -1.06
CA CYS A 52 -3.93 -17.57 0.35
C CYS A 52 -4.09 -16.20 1.01
N ASP A 53 -4.78 -16.19 2.14
CA ASP A 53 -4.79 -15.02 3.04
C ASP A 53 -3.70 -15.11 4.12
N VAL A 54 -3.21 -16.32 4.39
CA VAL A 54 -2.13 -16.65 5.34
C VAL A 54 -1.35 -17.79 4.72
N LEU A 55 -0.02 -17.71 4.73
CA LEU A 55 0.85 -18.76 4.18
C LEU A 55 0.62 -20.09 4.88
N SER A 56 0.56 -21.18 4.10
CA SER A 56 0.40 -22.53 4.66
C SER A 56 1.55 -22.93 5.61
N GLN A 57 2.75 -22.40 5.38
CA GLN A 57 3.94 -22.60 6.22
C GLN A 57 4.22 -21.43 7.17
N GLY A 58 3.27 -20.49 7.29
CA GLY A 58 3.42 -19.31 8.13
C GLY A 58 3.45 -19.67 9.63
N SER A 59 4.39 -19.11 10.37
CA SER A 59 4.51 -19.28 11.83
C SER A 59 4.72 -17.94 12.55
N GLY A 60 4.03 -17.77 13.68
CA GLY A 60 4.02 -16.51 14.42
C GLY A 60 2.80 -15.62 14.12
N ARG A 61 2.87 -14.36 14.57
CA ARG A 61 1.82 -13.34 14.45
C ARG A 61 1.74 -12.84 13.01
N PHE A 62 0.55 -12.96 12.42
CA PHE A 62 0.29 -12.55 11.04
C PHE A 62 0.68 -11.09 10.79
N GLY A 63 1.55 -10.86 9.83
CA GLY A 63 2.10 -9.57 9.42
C GLY A 63 3.13 -8.96 10.36
N HIS A 64 3.23 -9.43 11.60
CA HIS A 64 4.15 -8.88 12.63
C HIS A 64 5.45 -9.67 12.73
N ASP A 65 5.39 -10.98 12.46
CA ASP A 65 6.56 -11.84 12.49
C ASP A 65 7.00 -12.15 11.06
N MET A 66 8.32 -12.13 10.81
CA MET A 66 8.90 -12.46 9.51
C MET A 66 8.55 -13.89 9.04
N GLY A 67 8.23 -14.80 9.97
CA GLY A 67 7.78 -16.16 9.68
C GLY A 67 6.31 -16.25 9.22
N ASN A 68 5.53 -15.17 9.35
CA ASN A 68 4.13 -15.12 8.92
C ASN A 68 3.81 -13.77 8.25
N PRO A 69 4.50 -13.43 7.14
CA PRO A 69 4.29 -12.17 6.44
C PRO A 69 2.91 -12.13 5.75
N ILE A 70 2.46 -10.93 5.41
CA ILE A 70 1.21 -10.73 4.69
C ILE A 70 1.43 -11.05 3.20
N PRO A 71 0.70 -12.02 2.62
CA PRO A 71 0.74 -12.31 1.19
C PRO A 71 0.16 -11.16 0.36
N VAL A 72 0.90 -10.66 -0.63
CA VAL A 72 0.46 -9.65 -1.60
C VAL A 72 1.02 -9.87 -3.00
N ASN A 73 0.46 -9.13 -3.97
CA ASN A 73 0.80 -9.24 -5.39
C ASN A 73 1.73 -8.11 -5.86
N GLY A 74 3.03 -8.35 -5.74
CA GLY A 74 4.09 -7.43 -6.14
C GLY A 74 4.11 -6.12 -5.34
N PRO A 75 4.98 -5.17 -5.75
CA PRO A 75 5.12 -3.88 -5.07
C PRO A 75 3.83 -3.04 -5.05
N PHE A 76 2.97 -3.21 -6.06
CA PHE A 76 1.66 -2.56 -6.07
C PHE A 76 0.75 -3.14 -4.99
N GLY A 77 0.71 -4.48 -4.85
CA GLY A 77 -0.05 -5.14 -3.79
C GLY A 77 0.37 -4.68 -2.39
N GLU A 78 1.68 -4.51 -2.15
CA GLU A 78 2.20 -3.95 -0.89
C GLU A 78 1.66 -2.54 -0.64
N MET A 79 1.85 -1.65 -1.62
CA MET A 79 1.43 -0.26 -1.51
C MET A 79 -0.08 -0.15 -1.31
N THR A 80 -0.88 -0.91 -2.06
CA THR A 80 -2.34 -0.94 -1.94
C THR A 80 -2.78 -1.49 -0.59
N TYR A 81 -2.23 -2.64 -0.16
CA TYR A 81 -2.63 -3.29 1.09
C TYR A 81 -2.34 -2.39 2.29
N LEU A 82 -1.12 -1.86 2.40
CA LEU A 82 -0.74 -0.96 3.49
C LEU A 82 -1.55 0.35 3.45
N SER A 83 -1.86 0.86 2.26
CA SER A 83 -2.70 2.05 2.11
C SER A 83 -4.17 1.82 2.51
N ARG A 84 -4.61 0.59 2.76
CA ARG A 84 -5.96 0.26 3.28
C ARG A 84 -5.98 0.07 4.79
N LEU A 85 -4.82 0.00 5.43
CA LEU A 85 -4.75 -0.24 6.87
C LEU A 85 -5.24 0.99 7.65
N ARG A 86 -6.00 0.70 8.70
CA ARG A 86 -6.41 1.63 9.74
C ARG A 86 -6.10 1.03 11.10
N LEU A 87 -5.65 1.86 12.03
CA LEU A 87 -5.50 1.45 13.43
C LEU A 87 -6.86 1.09 14.01
N ARG A 88 -6.99 -0.09 14.59
CA ARG A 88 -8.26 -0.55 15.19
C ARG A 88 -8.70 0.32 16.36
N SER A 89 -7.75 0.81 17.14
CA SER A 89 -8.02 1.59 18.36
C SER A 89 -8.60 2.98 18.09
N THR A 90 -8.21 3.62 16.99
CA THR A 90 -8.57 5.02 16.70
C THR A 90 -9.22 5.23 15.34
N GLY A 91 -9.20 4.23 14.44
CA GLY A 91 -9.55 4.40 13.03
C GLY A 91 -8.55 5.24 12.23
N SER A 92 -7.42 5.64 12.82
CA SER A 92 -6.44 6.50 12.16
C SER A 92 -5.74 5.77 11.01
N MET A 93 -5.38 6.55 10.00
CA MET A 93 -4.48 6.11 8.94
C MET A 93 -3.09 5.79 9.45
N VAL A 94 -2.45 4.89 8.72
CA VAL A 94 -1.01 4.65 8.82
C VAL A 94 -0.34 5.02 7.50
N PHE A 95 0.88 5.49 7.65
CA PHE A 95 1.80 5.85 6.58
C PHE A 95 3.05 5.00 6.71
N PHE A 96 3.72 4.75 5.61
CA PHE A 96 4.76 3.73 5.59
C PHE A 96 5.89 4.02 4.61
N HIS A 97 7.03 3.40 4.88
CA HIS A 97 8.10 3.22 3.92
C HIS A 97 8.66 1.80 4.01
N LYS A 98 9.31 1.33 2.95
CA LYS A 98 10.04 0.07 2.99
C LYS A 98 11.38 0.28 3.70
N VAL A 99 11.68 -0.51 4.72
CA VAL A 99 12.97 -0.46 5.42
C VAL A 99 14.01 -1.22 4.62
N GLU A 100 13.75 -2.51 4.39
CA GLU A 100 14.67 -3.45 3.77
C GLU A 100 13.93 -4.68 3.23
N THR A 101 14.65 -5.54 2.50
CA THR A 101 14.20 -6.87 2.09
C THR A 101 15.06 -7.91 2.80
N ILE A 102 14.43 -8.83 3.53
CA ILE A 102 15.08 -9.94 4.20
C ILE A 102 14.72 -11.23 3.46
N GLY A 103 15.64 -11.72 2.63
CA GLY A 103 15.38 -12.84 1.74
C GLY A 103 14.34 -12.47 0.67
N ARG A 104 13.10 -12.97 0.83
CA ARG A 104 11.95 -12.67 -0.05
C ARG A 104 10.88 -11.81 0.61
N VAL A 105 11.06 -11.46 1.89
CA VAL A 105 10.08 -10.74 2.69
C VAL A 105 10.50 -9.29 2.85
N ASP A 106 9.59 -8.37 2.56
CA ASP A 106 9.80 -6.94 2.69
C ASP A 106 9.34 -6.46 4.06
N LYS A 107 10.21 -5.71 4.74
CA LYS A 107 9.93 -5.09 6.04
C LYS A 107 9.53 -3.64 5.83
N PHE A 108 8.39 -3.24 6.37
CA PHE A 108 7.87 -1.87 6.33
C PHE A 108 7.82 -1.28 7.72
N GLU A 109 8.23 -0.03 7.87
CA GLU A 109 8.03 0.78 9.09
C GLU A 109 6.80 1.66 8.88
N LEU A 110 5.91 1.65 9.87
CA LEU A 110 4.64 2.35 9.83
C LEU A 110 4.61 3.44 10.89
N VAL A 111 3.85 4.51 10.61
CA VAL A 111 3.55 5.56 11.58
C VAL A 111 2.17 6.15 11.35
N ASN A 112 1.50 6.63 12.40
CA ASN A 112 0.25 7.39 12.25
C ASN A 112 0.51 8.91 12.22
N VAL A 113 -0.53 9.71 11.91
CA VAL A 113 -0.41 11.18 11.86
C VAL A 113 0.13 11.78 13.17
N SER A 114 -0.25 11.23 14.32
CA SER A 114 0.22 11.75 15.62
C SER A 114 1.69 11.47 15.92
N GLY A 115 2.35 10.61 15.13
CA GLY A 115 3.71 10.14 15.41
C GLY A 115 3.86 9.21 16.62
N LYS A 116 2.78 8.96 17.38
CA LYS A 116 2.83 8.15 18.63
C LYS A 116 2.73 6.65 18.40
N VAL A 117 2.07 6.24 17.30
CA VAL A 117 1.96 4.82 16.96
C VAL A 117 2.92 4.53 15.83
N VAL A 118 3.86 3.63 16.10
CA VAL A 118 4.84 3.10 15.16
C VAL A 118 4.80 1.59 15.19
N ASP A 119 5.09 0.94 14.07
CA ASP A 119 5.03 -0.51 13.97
C ASP A 119 5.91 -1.04 12.83
N TYR A 120 6.19 -2.35 12.85
CA TYR A 120 6.77 -3.07 11.73
C TYR A 120 5.79 -4.08 11.16
N LEU A 121 5.63 -4.08 9.83
CA LEU A 121 4.91 -5.13 9.14
C LEU A 121 5.79 -5.80 8.09
N TYR A 122 5.58 -7.09 7.91
CA TYR A 122 6.29 -7.95 6.97
C TYR A 122 5.33 -8.39 5.86
N LEU A 123 5.76 -8.23 4.61
CA LEU A 123 4.97 -8.55 3.43
C LEU A 123 5.75 -9.50 2.52
N ASP A 124 5.05 -10.48 1.94
CA ASP A 124 5.59 -11.34 0.89
C ASP A 124 4.86 -10.99 -0.40
N MET A 125 5.58 -10.44 -1.37
CA MET A 125 5.00 -9.91 -2.60
C MET A 125 4.81 -10.95 -3.71
N TYR A 126 5.09 -12.23 -3.45
CA TYR A 126 5.10 -13.27 -4.48
C TYR A 126 3.83 -14.11 -4.49
N HIS A 127 2.66 -13.46 -4.37
CA HIS A 127 1.36 -14.11 -4.31
C HIS A 127 0.37 -13.49 -5.31
N PRO A 128 -0.58 -14.25 -5.87
CA PRO A 128 -1.42 -13.78 -6.98
C PRO A 128 -2.34 -12.60 -6.62
N ARG A 129 -2.61 -12.38 -5.32
CA ARG A 129 -3.39 -11.26 -4.80
C ARG A 129 -2.96 -10.85 -3.39
N ALA A 130 -3.37 -9.66 -2.97
CA ALA A 130 -3.37 -9.24 -1.58
C ALA A 130 -4.28 -10.09 -0.67
N SER A 131 -3.78 -10.38 0.53
CA SER A 131 -4.56 -10.97 1.62
C SER A 131 -5.77 -10.09 1.97
N ARG A 132 -6.85 -10.75 2.36
CA ARG A 132 -8.08 -10.12 2.89
C ARG A 132 -8.07 -10.07 4.42
N ARG A 133 -7.11 -10.72 5.07
CA ARG A 133 -6.89 -10.63 6.51
C ARG A 133 -6.05 -9.40 6.83
N TYR A 134 -6.09 -8.98 8.09
CA TYR A 134 -5.29 -7.88 8.62
C TYR A 134 -4.49 -8.33 9.85
N PRO A 135 -3.31 -7.76 10.08
CA PRO A 135 -2.53 -7.98 11.29
C PRO A 135 -3.30 -7.53 12.55
N GLU A 136 -2.92 -8.08 13.69
CA GLU A 136 -3.44 -7.65 14.98
C GLU A 136 -3.18 -6.14 15.20
N GLY A 137 -4.15 -5.43 15.79
CA GLY A 137 -4.10 -3.98 15.96
C GLY A 137 -4.66 -3.18 14.78
N TYR A 138 -5.00 -3.84 13.67
CA TYR A 138 -5.48 -3.18 12.45
C TYR A 138 -6.89 -3.60 12.03
N THR A 139 -7.42 -2.83 11.09
CA THR A 139 -8.58 -3.13 10.24
C THR A 139 -8.24 -2.75 8.80
N LEU A 140 -8.94 -3.35 7.83
CA LEU A 140 -8.70 -3.13 6.41
C LEU A 140 -9.89 -2.40 5.77
N GLU A 141 -9.62 -1.27 5.12
CA GLU A 141 -10.63 -0.60 4.29
C GLU A 141 -10.97 -1.43 3.06
N LYS A 142 -12.18 -1.23 2.53
CA LYS A 142 -12.63 -1.94 1.33
C LYS A 142 -11.78 -1.59 0.11
N GLU A 143 -11.47 -0.31 -0.06
CA GLU A 143 -10.75 0.24 -1.20
C GLU A 143 -9.64 1.18 -0.74
N ALA A 144 -8.53 1.17 -1.46
CA ALA A 144 -7.46 2.15 -1.32
C ALA A 144 -7.79 3.34 -2.24
N VAL A 145 -8.08 4.50 -1.66
CA VAL A 145 -8.42 5.71 -2.43
C VAL A 145 -7.16 6.47 -2.84
N PHE A 146 -6.21 6.61 -1.91
CA PHE A 146 -4.93 7.27 -2.15
C PHE A 146 -3.77 6.46 -1.57
N PRO A 147 -2.60 6.49 -2.22
CA PRO A 147 -1.39 5.92 -1.62
C PRO A 147 -1.02 6.66 -0.33
N ARG A 148 -0.59 5.88 0.68
CA ARG A 148 -0.21 6.39 2.02
C ARG A 148 1.27 6.18 2.35
N GLY A 149 2.05 5.67 1.41
CA GLY A 149 3.45 5.37 1.65
C GLY A 149 4.19 5.06 0.36
N VAL A 150 5.44 4.65 0.52
CA VAL A 150 6.37 4.35 -0.56
C VAL A 150 6.95 2.94 -0.40
N THR A 151 7.28 2.29 -1.51
CA THR A 151 7.93 0.96 -1.51
C THR A 151 9.45 1.05 -1.58
N THR A 152 9.99 2.21 -1.20
CA THR A 152 11.42 2.52 -1.18
C THR A 152 11.83 3.04 0.19
N THR A 153 13.12 2.89 0.52
CA THR A 153 13.67 3.36 1.79
C THR A 153 13.77 4.88 1.83
N VAL A 154 13.28 5.44 2.94
CA VAL A 154 13.33 6.88 3.22
C VAL A 154 14.21 7.10 4.46
N PRO A 155 15.40 7.69 4.32
CA PRO A 155 16.34 7.86 5.44
C PRO A 155 15.76 8.60 6.64
N ASP A 156 15.07 9.72 6.40
CA ASP A 156 14.53 10.61 7.44
C ASP A 156 13.03 10.40 7.68
N PHE A 157 12.53 9.18 7.47
CA PHE A 157 11.10 8.87 7.60
C PHE A 157 10.50 9.37 8.93
N PRO A 158 9.33 10.04 8.94
CA PRO A 158 8.43 10.33 7.80
C PRO A 158 8.62 11.73 7.18
N ALA A 159 9.77 12.40 7.35
CA ALA A 159 9.99 13.74 6.82
C ALA A 159 9.86 13.78 5.28
N GLY A 160 9.03 14.70 4.78
CA GLY A 160 8.81 14.90 3.34
C GLY A 160 8.02 13.79 2.64
N LEU A 161 7.40 12.87 3.40
CA LEU A 161 6.72 11.69 2.87
C LEU A 161 5.66 12.03 1.81
N TYR A 162 4.84 13.06 2.01
CA TYR A 162 3.81 13.47 1.04
C TYR A 162 4.36 13.68 -0.37
N LYS A 163 5.51 14.34 -0.50
CA LYS A 163 6.17 14.58 -1.80
C LYS A 163 6.72 13.29 -2.42
N LEU A 164 7.20 12.37 -1.57
CA LEU A 164 7.74 11.09 -2.01
C LEU A 164 6.62 10.17 -2.50
N ILE A 165 5.49 10.10 -1.78
CA ILE A 165 4.30 9.35 -2.20
C ILE A 165 3.82 9.86 -3.56
N LYS A 166 3.68 11.18 -3.71
CA LYS A 166 3.31 11.83 -4.97
C LYS A 166 4.23 11.46 -6.14
N LYS A 167 5.55 11.46 -5.90
CA LYS A 167 6.55 11.07 -6.89
C LYS A 167 6.38 9.61 -7.32
N GLU A 168 6.22 8.70 -6.36
CA GLU A 168 6.04 7.28 -6.64
C GLU A 168 4.70 7.00 -7.33
N ALA A 169 3.61 7.65 -6.90
CA ALA A 169 2.31 7.59 -7.56
C ALA A 169 2.39 8.09 -9.01
N LYS A 170 3.12 9.18 -9.28
CA LYS A 170 3.31 9.66 -10.65
C LYS A 170 4.07 8.65 -11.52
N GLN A 171 5.08 7.99 -10.96
CA GLN A 171 5.88 6.98 -11.68
C GLN A 171 5.09 5.69 -11.94
N ARG A 172 4.28 5.26 -10.97
CA ARG A 172 3.57 3.98 -11.00
C ARG A 172 2.17 4.08 -11.62
N LEU A 173 1.40 5.10 -11.26
CA LEU A 173 0.00 5.30 -11.65
C LEU A 173 -0.20 6.38 -12.73
N GLY A 174 0.85 7.14 -13.07
CA GLY A 174 0.73 8.26 -14.02
C GLY A 174 0.01 9.49 -13.47
N VAL A 175 -0.35 9.50 -12.18
CA VAL A 175 -1.08 10.58 -11.50
C VAL A 175 -0.33 11.05 -10.25
N ASP A 176 -0.41 12.35 -9.97
CA ASP A 176 0.29 12.98 -8.85
C ASP A 176 -0.64 13.09 -7.62
N VAL A 177 -0.90 11.95 -6.97
CA VAL A 177 -1.81 11.81 -5.84
C VAL A 177 -1.15 11.19 -4.62
N ALA A 178 -1.59 11.60 -3.44
CA ALA A 178 -1.19 11.06 -2.15
C ALA A 178 -2.24 11.41 -1.11
N GLU A 179 -2.31 10.65 -0.03
CA GLU A 179 -3.14 11.00 1.13
C GLU A 179 -2.63 12.29 1.78
N LYS A 180 -3.49 13.32 1.85
CA LYS A 180 -3.13 14.66 2.35
C LYS A 180 -2.74 14.66 3.82
N GLU A 181 -3.26 13.71 4.60
CA GLU A 181 -2.87 13.57 6.00
C GLU A 181 -1.39 13.20 6.19
N SER A 182 -0.70 12.70 5.17
CA SER A 182 0.75 12.44 5.24
C SER A 182 1.59 13.71 5.40
N ASP A 183 1.07 14.88 5.01
CA ASP A 183 1.75 16.19 5.18
C ASP A 183 1.53 16.76 6.60
N ARG A 184 0.69 16.11 7.41
CA ARG A 184 0.33 16.54 8.77
C ARG A 184 0.93 15.65 9.85
N ILE A 185 1.79 14.70 9.47
CA ILE A 185 2.45 13.82 10.43
C ILE A 185 3.30 14.68 11.37
N ASP A 186 3.15 14.47 12.67
CA ASP A 186 4.06 15.03 13.67
C ASP A 186 5.43 14.34 13.53
N VAL A 187 6.31 14.96 12.73
CA VAL A 187 7.59 14.37 12.34
C VAL A 187 8.52 14.20 13.54
N GLU A 188 8.55 15.17 14.46
CA GLU A 188 9.43 15.11 15.63
C GLU A 188 8.99 13.97 16.55
N GLN A 189 7.69 13.89 16.86
CA GLN A 189 7.14 12.80 17.66
C GLN A 189 7.30 11.45 16.97
N ALA A 190 7.07 11.37 15.65
CA ALA A 190 7.24 10.16 14.86
C ALA A 190 8.68 9.64 14.94
N GLN A 191 9.66 10.50 14.70
CA GLN A 191 11.08 10.13 14.76
C GLN A 191 11.50 9.74 16.17
N ALA A 192 10.95 10.35 17.21
CA ALA A 192 11.18 9.93 18.58
C ALA A 192 10.65 8.50 18.83
N SER A 193 9.41 8.21 18.44
CA SER A 193 8.80 6.89 18.60
C SER A 193 9.54 5.83 17.77
N ILE A 194 9.92 6.14 16.54
CA ILE A 194 10.71 5.24 15.66
C ILE A 194 12.06 4.92 16.28
N ARG A 195 12.76 5.91 16.86
CA ARG A 195 14.05 5.67 17.54
C ARG A 195 13.90 4.71 18.71
N GLU A 196 12.81 4.78 19.47
CA GLU A 196 12.55 3.81 20.54
C GLU A 196 12.23 2.42 19.99
N LEU A 197 11.41 2.34 18.93
CA LEU A 197 11.08 1.06 18.27
C LEU A 197 12.33 0.35 17.76
N ARG A 198 13.29 1.08 17.16
CA ARG A 198 14.53 0.51 16.60
C ARG A 198 15.54 0.03 17.65
N LYS A 199 15.33 0.36 18.93
CA LYS A 199 16.18 -0.13 20.03
C LYS A 199 15.73 -1.48 20.58
N LEU A 200 14.50 -1.89 20.28
CA LEU A 200 13.91 -3.17 20.65
C LEU A 200 14.40 -4.28 19.71
#